data_AF-A0A3C0VED9-F1
#
_entry.id   AF-A0A3C0VED9-F1
#
_cell.length_a   1.000
_cell.length_b   1.000
_cell.length_c   1.000
_cell.angle_alpha   90.00
_cell.angle_beta   90.00
_cell.angle_gamma   90.00
#
_symmetry.space_group_name_H-M   'P 1'
#
loop_
_entity.id
_entity.type
_entity.pdbx_description
1 polymer ?
#
loop_
_entity_poly.entity_id
_entity_poly.type
_entity_poly.pdbx_seq_one_letter_code
_entity_poly.pdbx_strand_id
1 'polypeptide(L)'
;MEPRYRPDRAQYMRDQWMRDAQIATGNLACQGLYVSLFVDGLYWGLYNVAEHIDAEFCASHLGGTEDEYDVIKDLTELLDGTWTAWTTMFAIANAGLTSDLAYRQIQEYLHMDSFIDYIILHQYGGAEDWPHHNWGAGRRRAPGEGFRFFTWDQEIVLDVLDRDYSEKDYDRSPARLHLRLRANPEYRLRFADRVRRHLFNGGVMSPEGGADLYRGLATIIDRAVVGESAMWAGYRAALQVPPIPAYTRDVEWVTWRDWTLNQFFPFRTAVVLNQFRADGLYPAVKAPEFNRHGGYVEPGFRLLIANPQGSGRVLYTLDGSDVRVSVTGEVAPGALEYTGAVTLARSALVRARVLDGALWSACTEAYFRLARAEDALRVTEIMYHPLPGAGLDADAYEFIELKNTGAGPLDLSGARLDGGISYEFPEGTVAEAGAFMVLAIDAAAFAARYPGVPLAGVYARNLSNSGDAFTLAAADGELLSEIAFSDAWPWPAEADGGGRSLVPVDESSAADPSQAAYWRASLVPGGSPGRDDVELPSGGQIPGDLNQDGKIDIADAIGVLGYLFGGKIDTLPCEGGTAPGEGNLIVLDFNGDARVDISDAIASLRFLFAHGPAHAHGTACTSVPGCPDACVP
;
A
#
# COMPACT_ATOMS: atom_id res chain seq x y z
N MET A 1 13.03 30.79 28.81
CA MET A 1 13.14 29.46 28.21
C MET A 1 11.97 28.65 28.73
N GLU A 2 11.13 28.13 27.84
CA GLU A 2 10.12 27.16 28.24
C GLU A 2 10.83 25.84 28.67
N PRO A 3 10.27 25.08 29.63
CA PRO A 3 10.86 23.82 30.08
C PRO A 3 10.87 22.76 28.96
N ARG A 4 11.89 21.89 28.96
CA ARG A 4 12.07 20.79 27.99
C ARG A 4 10.94 19.75 28.06
N TYR A 5 10.57 19.33 29.26
CA TYR A 5 9.50 18.36 29.47
C TYR A 5 8.13 19.02 29.35
N ARG A 6 7.34 18.60 28.35
CA ARG A 6 6.03 19.19 28.00
C ARG A 6 4.94 18.14 27.78
N PRO A 7 4.44 17.55 28.87
CA PRO A 7 3.38 16.54 28.78
C PRO A 7 2.06 17.13 28.25
N ASP A 8 1.86 18.44 28.35
CA ASP A 8 0.74 19.17 27.75
C ASP A 8 0.74 19.15 26.21
N ARG A 9 1.87 18.76 25.59
CA ARG A 9 2.05 18.66 24.14
C ARG A 9 2.29 17.24 23.65
N ALA A 10 1.99 16.24 24.49
CA ALA A 10 2.12 14.85 24.10
C ALA A 10 1.32 14.58 22.81
N GLN A 11 1.76 13.61 22.02
CA GLN A 11 1.06 13.21 20.78
C GLN A 11 1.08 11.70 20.56
N TYR A 12 1.95 10.94 21.25
CA TYR A 12 2.17 9.50 21.06
C TYR A 12 2.68 9.09 19.67
N MET A 13 2.99 10.06 18.79
CA MET A 13 3.29 9.80 17.37
C MET A 13 4.63 10.30 16.86
N ARG A 14 5.29 11.22 17.56
CA ARG A 14 6.45 11.95 17.03
C ARG A 14 7.64 11.05 16.71
N ASP A 15 7.93 10.13 17.63
CA ASP A 15 9.01 9.17 17.50
C ASP A 15 8.72 8.15 16.39
N GLN A 16 7.50 7.60 16.34
CA GLN A 16 7.05 6.76 15.23
C GLN A 16 7.09 7.50 13.88
N TRP A 17 6.68 8.77 13.82
CA TRP A 17 6.74 9.58 12.60
C TRP A 17 8.18 9.73 12.09
N MET A 18 9.16 9.94 12.98
CA MET A 18 10.55 10.03 12.56
C MET A 18 11.05 8.71 11.96
N ARG A 19 10.67 7.56 12.54
CA ARG A 19 11.04 6.25 11.98
C ARG A 19 10.34 5.97 10.64
N ASP A 20 9.05 6.26 10.54
CA ASP A 20 8.29 6.12 9.29
C ASP A 20 8.80 7.06 8.21
N ALA A 21 9.18 8.28 8.56
CA ALA A 21 9.81 9.21 7.64
C ALA A 21 11.17 8.67 7.17
N GLN A 22 11.98 8.08 8.04
CA GLN A 22 13.22 7.43 7.62
C GLN A 22 12.93 6.26 6.66
N ILE A 23 11.93 5.43 6.94
CA ILE A 23 11.49 4.35 6.05
C ILE A 23 11.05 4.89 4.69
N ALA A 24 10.22 5.94 4.68
CA ALA A 24 9.71 6.57 3.47
C ALA A 24 10.81 7.21 2.60
N THR A 25 11.98 7.54 3.16
CA THR A 25 13.15 7.97 2.36
C THR A 25 13.84 6.83 1.60
N GLY A 26 13.37 5.59 1.79
CA GLY A 26 13.96 4.35 1.26
C GLY A 26 15.08 3.78 2.12
N ASN A 27 15.15 4.15 3.40
CA ASN A 27 16.15 3.67 4.35
C ASN A 27 15.55 2.73 5.39
N LEU A 28 16.36 1.85 5.96
CA LEU A 28 15.94 1.05 7.10
C LEU A 28 15.82 1.90 8.36
N ALA A 29 14.75 1.71 9.14
CA ALA A 29 14.58 2.16 10.51
C ALA A 29 13.69 1.15 11.27
N CYS A 30 13.65 1.23 12.60
CA CYS A 30 12.80 0.34 13.38
C CYS A 30 11.33 0.56 13.05
N GLN A 31 10.63 -0.54 12.81
CA GLN A 31 9.18 -0.53 12.70
C GLN A 31 8.57 -0.40 14.10
N GLY A 32 7.34 0.09 14.14
CA GLY A 32 6.58 0.09 15.38
C GLY A 32 5.09 -0.12 15.16
N LEU A 33 4.45 -0.63 16.20
CA LEU A 33 3.05 -1.02 16.21
C LEU A 33 2.35 -0.39 17.41
N TYR A 34 1.20 0.23 17.16
CA TYR A 34 0.35 0.70 18.26
C TYR A 34 -0.48 -0.42 18.85
N VAL A 35 -0.47 -0.52 20.18
CA VAL A 35 -1.21 -1.55 20.92
C VAL A 35 -1.93 -0.94 22.12
N SER A 36 -3.05 -1.56 22.48
CA SER A 36 -3.71 -1.34 23.76
C SER A 36 -3.24 -2.41 24.74
N LEU A 37 -2.51 -2.01 25.78
CA LEU A 37 -1.99 -2.95 26.77
C LEU A 37 -3.05 -3.26 27.82
N PHE A 38 -3.23 -4.54 28.12
CA PHE A 38 -4.01 -5.01 29.27
C PHE A 38 -3.12 -5.86 30.19
N VAL A 39 -3.18 -5.61 31.49
CA VAL A 39 -2.50 -6.41 32.51
C VAL A 39 -3.55 -6.90 33.49
N ASP A 40 -3.65 -8.22 33.67
CA ASP A 40 -4.66 -8.87 34.51
C ASP A 40 -6.11 -8.43 34.18
N GLY A 41 -6.39 -8.21 32.90
CA GLY A 41 -7.69 -7.75 32.39
C GLY A 41 -7.97 -6.25 32.56
N LEU A 42 -7.02 -5.48 33.12
CA LEU A 42 -7.13 -4.04 33.29
C LEU A 42 -6.44 -3.31 32.14
N TYR A 43 -7.09 -2.31 31.54
CA TYR A 43 -6.47 -1.46 30.53
C TYR A 43 -5.36 -0.60 31.16
N TRP A 44 -4.16 -0.70 30.59
CA TRP A 44 -2.94 -0.04 31.06
C TRP A 44 -2.47 1.09 30.16
N GLY A 45 -3.05 1.24 28.97
CA GLY A 45 -2.80 2.39 28.12
C GLY A 45 -2.48 2.06 26.66
N LEU A 46 -2.27 3.13 25.91
CA LEU A 46 -1.79 3.12 24.54
C LEU A 46 -0.26 3.08 24.53
N TYR A 47 0.30 2.10 23.84
CA TYR A 47 1.74 1.94 23.66
C TYR A 47 2.09 1.87 22.18
N ASN A 48 3.31 2.29 21.86
CA ASN A 48 3.96 2.01 20.60
C ASN A 48 5.08 1.01 20.88
N VAL A 49 4.91 -0.24 20.45
CA VAL A 49 5.94 -1.27 20.54
C VAL A 49 6.85 -1.09 19.33
N ALA A 50 8.14 -0.90 19.57
CA ALA A 50 9.12 -0.70 18.51
C ALA A 50 10.14 -1.84 18.51
N GLU A 51 10.67 -2.16 17.32
CA GLU A 51 11.82 -3.05 17.21
C GLU A 51 13.02 -2.48 17.98
N HIS A 52 13.86 -3.37 18.49
CA HIS A 52 15.07 -2.99 19.20
C HIS A 52 16.25 -2.96 18.23
N ILE A 53 16.99 -1.85 18.16
CA ILE A 53 18.17 -1.74 17.28
C ILE A 53 19.32 -2.56 17.89
N ASP A 54 19.55 -3.77 17.41
CA ASP A 54 20.67 -4.64 17.78
C ASP A 54 21.15 -5.46 16.58
N ALA A 55 22.08 -6.40 16.82
CA ALA A 55 22.58 -7.28 15.77
C ALA A 55 21.48 -8.16 15.15
N GLU A 56 20.45 -8.56 15.91
CA GLU A 56 19.32 -9.36 15.41
C GLU A 56 18.46 -8.54 14.46
N PHE A 57 18.13 -7.30 14.83
CA PHE A 57 17.48 -6.35 13.92
C PHE A 57 18.30 -6.15 12.63
N CYS A 58 19.61 -5.95 12.75
CA CYS A 58 20.43 -5.75 11.56
C CYS A 58 20.47 -7.01 10.67
N ALA A 59 20.64 -8.21 11.24
CA ALA A 59 20.70 -9.46 10.49
C ALA A 59 19.37 -9.83 9.82
N SER A 60 18.25 -9.62 10.52
CA SER A 60 16.91 -9.91 9.99
C SER A 60 16.53 -8.99 8.81
N HIS A 61 16.95 -7.73 8.82
CA HIS A 61 16.60 -6.75 7.78
C HIS A 61 17.64 -6.59 6.67
N LEU A 62 18.92 -6.79 6.96
CA LEU A 62 20.03 -6.59 6.00
C LEU A 62 20.72 -7.91 5.60
N GLY A 63 20.25 -9.04 6.13
CA GLY A 63 20.77 -10.39 5.87
C GLY A 63 22.05 -10.72 6.64
N GLY A 64 22.53 -11.96 6.50
CA GLY A 64 23.68 -12.45 7.26
C GLY A 64 23.30 -12.97 8.65
N THR A 65 24.27 -13.02 9.55
CA THR A 65 24.09 -13.47 10.95
C THR A 65 24.48 -12.37 11.94
N GLU A 66 23.95 -12.43 13.16
CA GLU A 66 24.21 -11.43 14.22
C GLU A 66 25.71 -11.20 14.47
N ASP A 67 26.51 -12.27 14.46
CA ASP A 67 27.96 -12.25 14.64
C ASP A 67 28.73 -11.67 13.45
N GLU A 68 28.04 -11.10 12.45
CA GLU A 68 28.63 -10.29 11.38
C GLU A 68 28.46 -8.78 11.61
N TYR A 69 27.72 -8.33 12.63
CA TYR A 69 27.37 -6.91 12.81
C TYR A 69 28.19 -6.19 13.88
N ASP A 70 28.58 -4.95 13.57
CA ASP A 70 28.99 -3.94 14.54
C ASP A 70 27.81 -3.00 14.78
N VAL A 71 27.32 -2.89 16.03
CA VAL A 71 26.20 -2.02 16.41
C VAL A 71 26.63 -1.06 17.51
N ILE A 72 26.52 0.23 17.23
CA ILE A 72 26.88 1.33 18.13
C ILE A 72 25.62 2.10 18.46
N LYS A 73 25.42 2.41 19.74
CA LYS A 73 24.44 3.39 20.21
C LYS A 73 25.18 4.52 20.92
N ASP A 74 24.55 5.69 20.97
CA ASP A 74 24.88 6.78 21.91
C ASP A 74 26.37 6.92 22.28
N LEU A 75 27.12 7.63 21.45
CA LEU A 75 28.54 8.05 21.61
C LEU A 75 29.56 6.92 21.83
N THR A 76 29.41 6.15 22.91
CA THR A 76 30.38 5.16 23.42
C THR A 76 29.78 3.80 23.71
N GLU A 77 28.51 3.56 23.40
CA GLU A 77 27.89 2.25 23.64
C GLU A 77 28.14 1.33 22.44
N LEU A 78 28.96 0.29 22.65
CA LEU A 78 29.07 -0.83 21.72
C LEU A 78 28.10 -1.89 22.19
N LEU A 79 27.01 -2.04 21.45
CA LEU A 79 26.03 -3.08 21.74
C LEU A 79 26.51 -4.43 21.22
N ASP A 80 27.01 -4.46 19.99
CA ASP A 80 27.47 -5.68 19.32
C ASP A 80 28.75 -5.45 18.49
N GLY A 81 29.57 -6.49 18.35
CA GLY A 81 30.74 -6.48 17.46
C GLY A 81 31.99 -5.79 18.03
N THR A 82 32.56 -4.85 17.27
CA THR A 82 33.86 -4.24 17.52
C THR A 82 33.91 -2.75 17.14
N TRP A 83 34.81 -1.99 17.79
CA TRP A 83 35.03 -0.57 17.48
C TRP A 83 35.93 -0.29 16.28
N THR A 84 36.49 -1.31 15.62
CA THR A 84 37.62 -1.14 14.68
C THR A 84 37.25 -0.23 13.50
N ALA A 85 36.14 -0.52 12.83
CA ALA A 85 35.67 0.27 11.70
C ALA A 85 35.20 1.66 12.12
N TRP A 86 34.48 1.77 13.24
CA TRP A 86 34.01 3.04 13.78
C TRP A 86 35.17 3.99 14.11
N THR A 87 36.19 3.47 14.81
CA THR A 87 37.41 4.22 15.17
C THR A 87 38.15 4.67 13.92
N THR A 88 38.24 3.80 12.91
CA THR A 88 38.89 4.13 11.62
C THR A 88 38.12 5.22 10.88
N MET A 89 36.80 5.10 10.78
CA MET A 89 35.92 6.10 10.15
C MET A 89 36.10 7.49 10.77
N PHE A 90 36.07 7.59 12.10
CA PHE A 90 36.27 8.87 12.77
C PHE A 90 37.71 9.38 12.69
N ALA A 91 38.71 8.51 12.63
CA ALA A 91 40.09 8.93 12.37
C ALA A 91 40.22 9.57 10.98
N ILE A 92 39.63 8.98 9.94
CA ILE A 92 39.58 9.56 8.58
C ILE A 92 38.85 10.90 8.60
N ALA A 93 37.66 10.96 9.21
CA ALA A 93 36.87 12.19 9.30
C ALA A 93 37.62 13.33 10.00
N ASN A 94 38.29 13.02 11.11
CA ASN A 94 39.03 13.99 11.92
C ASN A 94 40.36 14.43 11.26
N ALA A 95 40.95 13.60 10.39
CA ALA A 95 42.12 13.97 9.60
C ALA A 95 41.79 15.01 8.51
N GLY A 96 40.52 15.13 8.11
CA GLY A 96 40.02 16.10 7.15
C GLY A 96 39.55 15.46 5.83
N LEU A 97 38.43 15.96 5.30
CA LEU A 97 37.71 15.35 4.16
C LEU A 97 37.68 16.23 2.90
N THR A 98 38.53 17.25 2.80
CA THR A 98 38.54 18.16 1.64
C THR A 98 38.97 17.51 0.34
N SER A 99 39.72 16.40 0.38
CA SER A 99 40.21 15.69 -0.82
C SER A 99 39.30 14.54 -1.25
N ASP A 100 39.27 14.25 -2.56
CA ASP A 100 38.47 13.16 -3.13
C ASP A 100 38.94 11.78 -2.67
N LEU A 101 40.23 11.63 -2.34
CA LEU A 101 40.76 10.39 -1.78
C LEU A 101 40.19 10.14 -0.39
N ALA A 102 40.27 11.14 0.51
CA ALA A 102 39.73 11.01 1.86
C ALA A 102 38.21 10.82 1.85
N TYR A 103 37.51 11.49 0.93
CA TYR A 103 36.07 11.31 0.76
C TYR A 103 35.71 9.89 0.28
N ARG A 104 36.45 9.31 -0.67
CA ARG A 104 36.25 7.91 -1.08
C ARG A 104 36.58 6.93 0.05
N GLN A 105 37.63 7.19 0.82
CA GLN A 105 38.02 6.33 1.94
C GLN A 105 36.94 6.28 3.02
N ILE A 106 36.33 7.41 3.40
CA ILE A 106 35.27 7.39 4.41
C ILE A 106 34.00 6.67 3.91
N GLN A 107 33.74 6.66 2.60
CA GLN A 107 32.61 5.93 2.01
C GLN A 107 32.73 4.40 2.14
N GLU A 108 33.92 3.86 2.38
CA GLU A 108 34.11 2.43 2.68
C GLU A 108 33.55 2.05 4.07
N TYR A 109 33.34 3.04 4.95
CA TYR A 109 32.88 2.84 6.32
C TYR A 109 31.51 3.46 6.59
N LEU A 110 30.99 4.28 5.69
CA LEU A 110 29.75 5.03 5.89
C LEU A 110 28.84 4.90 4.67
N HIS A 111 27.61 4.45 4.89
CA HIS A 111 26.61 4.40 3.84
C HIS A 111 26.08 5.81 3.54
N MET A 112 26.71 6.49 2.57
CA MET A 112 26.61 7.94 2.39
C MET A 112 25.19 8.49 2.19
N ASP A 113 24.37 7.90 1.30
CA ASP A 113 23.01 8.42 1.06
C ASP A 113 22.11 8.28 2.29
N SER A 114 22.13 7.09 2.91
CA SER A 114 21.40 6.82 4.15
C SER A 114 21.80 7.77 5.27
N PHE A 115 23.09 8.04 5.42
CA PHE A 115 23.58 9.00 6.38
C PHE A 115 23.12 10.43 6.08
N ILE A 116 23.18 10.88 4.82
CA ILE A 116 22.69 12.20 4.43
C ILE A 116 21.20 12.35 4.74
N ASP A 117 20.38 11.36 4.38
CA ASP A 117 18.94 11.39 4.64
C ASP A 117 18.64 11.45 6.14
N TYR A 118 19.35 10.65 6.93
CA TYR A 118 19.28 10.66 8.38
C TYR A 118 19.58 12.06 8.96
N ILE A 119 20.63 12.73 8.47
CA ILE A 119 20.98 14.09 8.89
C ILE A 119 19.88 15.08 8.49
N ILE A 120 19.38 15.01 7.26
CA ILE A 120 18.30 15.91 6.78
C ILE A 120 17.07 15.73 7.67
N LEU A 121 16.71 14.49 7.99
CA LEU A 121 15.55 14.17 8.82
C LEU A 121 15.68 14.71 10.25
N HIS A 122 16.83 14.53 10.91
CA HIS A 122 17.03 15.02 12.28
C HIS A 122 17.04 16.55 12.34
N GLN A 123 17.63 17.20 11.33
CA GLN A 123 17.53 18.65 11.20
C GLN A 123 16.10 19.08 10.86
N TYR A 124 15.37 18.36 10.01
CA TYR A 124 13.97 18.66 9.67
C TYR A 124 13.04 18.54 10.88
N GLY A 125 13.07 17.43 11.60
CA GLY A 125 12.27 17.21 12.80
C GLY A 125 12.66 18.16 13.95
N GLY A 126 13.88 18.69 13.92
CA GLY A 126 14.44 19.49 15.01
C GLY A 126 14.69 18.61 16.24
N ALA A 127 15.41 17.50 16.10
CA ALA A 127 15.66 16.53 17.17
C ALA A 127 16.42 17.15 18.37
N GLU A 128 15.73 17.44 19.48
CA GLU A 128 16.25 18.27 20.58
C GLU A 128 17.49 17.73 21.27
N ASP A 129 17.48 16.46 21.67
CA ASP A 129 18.55 15.80 22.44
C ASP A 129 19.62 15.15 21.54
N TRP A 130 19.36 15.14 20.23
CA TRP A 130 20.31 14.76 19.20
C TRP A 130 21.29 15.93 18.95
N PRO A 131 22.58 15.69 18.67
CA PRO A 131 23.23 14.40 18.36
C PRO A 131 23.98 13.77 19.55
N HIS A 132 23.84 14.32 20.76
CA HIS A 132 24.55 13.81 21.94
C HIS A 132 23.96 12.47 22.42
N HIS A 133 22.66 12.26 22.21
CA HIS A 133 21.93 11.02 22.47
C HIS A 133 20.96 10.70 21.32
N ASN A 134 20.27 9.56 21.45
CA ASN A 134 19.06 9.19 20.72
C ASN A 134 19.35 8.81 19.26
N TRP A 135 20.31 7.91 19.08
CA TRP A 135 20.62 7.31 17.78
C TRP A 135 21.29 5.94 17.89
N GLY A 136 21.09 5.11 16.86
CA GLY A 136 21.82 3.86 16.66
C GLY A 136 22.56 3.86 15.32
N ALA A 137 23.58 3.02 15.18
CA ALA A 137 24.24 2.77 13.91
C ALA A 137 24.67 1.30 13.79
N GLY A 138 24.40 0.70 12.64
CA GLY A 138 24.75 -0.69 12.35
C GLY A 138 25.58 -0.82 11.08
N ARG A 139 26.55 -1.74 11.09
CA ARG A 139 27.35 -2.11 9.91
C ARG A 139 27.60 -3.61 9.89
N ARG A 140 27.35 -4.25 8.75
CA ARG A 140 27.81 -5.61 8.50
C ARG A 140 29.31 -5.63 8.20
N ARG A 141 30.06 -6.58 8.74
CA ARG A 141 31.50 -6.77 8.51
C ARG A 141 31.78 -7.45 7.16
N ALA A 142 31.32 -6.83 6.07
CA ALA A 142 31.57 -7.28 4.71
C ALA A 142 32.20 -6.17 3.84
N PRO A 143 32.94 -6.51 2.77
CA PRO A 143 33.48 -5.52 1.85
C PRO A 143 32.37 -4.66 1.22
N GLY A 144 32.53 -3.34 1.25
CA GLY A 144 31.56 -2.40 0.68
C GLY A 144 30.39 -2.04 1.61
N GLU A 145 30.30 -2.64 2.79
CA GLU A 145 29.26 -2.33 3.79
C GLU A 145 29.72 -1.22 4.76
N GLY A 146 28.97 -0.12 4.76
CA GLY A 146 29.18 1.03 5.64
C GLY A 146 28.15 1.11 6.76
N PHE A 147 28.45 1.91 7.79
CA PHE A 147 27.50 2.23 8.84
C PHE A 147 26.26 2.92 8.26
N ARG A 148 25.09 2.43 8.67
CA ARG A 148 23.78 3.08 8.50
C ARG A 148 23.36 3.59 9.87
N PHE A 149 22.81 4.80 9.91
CA PHE A 149 22.30 5.41 11.14
C PHE A 149 20.80 5.23 11.23
N PHE A 150 20.29 5.00 12.44
CA PHE A 150 18.90 4.69 12.73
C PHE A 150 18.35 5.71 13.72
N THR A 151 17.15 6.20 13.41
CA THR A 151 16.34 7.04 14.30
C THR A 151 15.95 6.25 15.54
N TRP A 152 16.15 6.85 16.71
CA TRP A 152 15.76 6.28 18.00
C TRP A 152 15.34 7.39 18.96
N ASP A 153 14.33 7.15 19.79
CA ASP A 153 13.92 8.03 20.90
C ASP A 153 13.77 9.51 20.49
N GLN A 154 12.88 9.76 19.52
CA GLN A 154 12.63 11.08 18.94
C GLN A 154 11.24 11.62 19.31
N GLU A 155 10.91 11.72 20.60
CA GLU A 155 9.65 12.29 21.08
C GLU A 155 9.65 13.82 21.17
N ILE A 156 10.84 14.45 21.16
CA ILE A 156 11.04 15.92 21.21
C ILE A 156 11.46 16.45 19.82
N VAL A 157 10.54 16.28 18.87
CA VAL A 157 10.59 16.76 17.48
C VAL A 157 9.24 17.34 17.08
N LEU A 158 9.14 17.95 15.90
CA LEU A 158 7.88 18.45 15.32
C LEU A 158 7.16 19.48 16.22
N ASP A 159 7.90 20.19 17.06
CA ASP A 159 7.37 21.06 18.11
C ASP A 159 7.90 22.51 18.05
N VAL A 160 8.98 22.75 17.30
CA VAL A 160 9.61 24.08 17.12
C VAL A 160 10.01 24.30 15.66
N LEU A 161 9.62 25.45 15.10
CA LEU A 161 9.77 25.74 13.66
C LEU A 161 11.19 26.07 13.22
N ASP A 162 12.02 26.64 14.12
CA ASP A 162 13.31 27.25 13.80
C ASP A 162 14.48 26.63 14.55
N ARG A 163 14.26 25.48 15.22
CA ARG A 163 15.35 24.74 15.87
C ARG A 163 16.40 24.35 14.83
N ASP A 164 17.66 24.62 15.15
CA ASP A 164 18.82 24.44 14.27
C ASP A 164 19.97 23.78 15.04
N TYR A 165 20.45 22.64 14.52
CA TYR A 165 21.54 21.86 15.09
C TYR A 165 22.63 21.51 14.07
N SER A 166 22.66 22.21 12.94
CA SER A 166 23.67 22.09 11.89
C SER A 166 25.12 22.22 12.39
N GLU A 167 25.33 22.97 13.47
CA GLU A 167 26.65 23.32 14.02
C GLU A 167 27.08 22.50 15.27
N LYS A 168 26.34 21.45 15.65
CA LYS A 168 26.70 20.61 16.81
C LYS A 168 27.92 19.72 16.51
N ASP A 169 28.94 19.78 17.37
CA ASP A 169 30.20 19.04 17.18
C ASP A 169 30.55 18.19 18.42
N TYR A 170 29.85 17.07 18.61
CA TYR A 170 30.14 16.11 19.69
C TYR A 170 31.01 14.97 19.17
N ASP A 171 32.09 14.62 19.88
CA ASP A 171 32.99 13.56 19.42
C ASP A 171 32.24 12.24 19.23
N ARG A 172 32.61 11.50 18.17
CA ARG A 172 31.97 10.23 17.79
C ARG A 172 30.46 10.28 17.55
N SER A 173 29.89 11.45 17.29
CA SER A 173 28.46 11.62 16.96
C SER A 173 28.21 11.70 15.44
N PRO A 174 26.96 11.46 14.98
CA PRO A 174 26.59 11.73 13.59
C PRO A 174 26.83 13.18 13.17
N ALA A 175 26.63 14.16 14.06
CA ALA A 175 26.85 15.57 13.70
C ALA A 175 28.34 15.90 13.48
N ARG A 176 29.26 15.27 14.22
CA ARG A 176 30.71 15.37 13.95
C ARG A 176 31.03 14.92 12.53
N LEU A 177 30.52 13.75 12.13
CA LEU A 177 30.71 13.24 10.77
C LEU A 177 30.18 14.23 9.73
N HIS A 178 28.95 14.71 9.91
CA HIS A 178 28.33 15.69 9.02
C HIS A 178 29.18 16.96 8.89
N LEU A 179 29.62 17.55 10.00
CA LEU A 179 30.45 18.75 10.01
C LEU A 179 31.79 18.55 9.27
N ARG A 180 32.43 17.38 9.44
CA ARG A 180 33.68 17.09 8.72
C ARG A 180 33.41 16.87 7.23
N LEU A 181 32.32 16.20 6.88
CA LEU A 181 31.91 15.93 5.50
C LEU A 181 31.54 17.20 4.73
N ARG A 182 30.97 18.23 5.39
CA ARG A 182 30.65 19.54 4.79
C ARG A 182 31.86 20.23 4.13
N ALA A 183 33.09 19.89 4.53
CA ALA A 183 34.30 20.42 3.90
C ALA A 183 34.52 19.92 2.46
N ASN A 184 33.85 18.83 2.05
CA ASN A 184 33.99 18.24 0.73
C ASN A 184 32.95 18.81 -0.27
N PRO A 185 33.35 19.28 -1.47
CA PRO A 185 32.40 19.76 -2.49
C PRO A 185 31.44 18.68 -3.00
N GLU A 186 31.88 17.43 -3.18
CA GLU A 186 31.01 16.34 -3.62
C GLU A 186 29.97 15.99 -2.56
N TYR A 187 30.35 15.98 -1.28
CA TYR A 187 29.39 15.79 -0.20
C TYR A 187 28.30 16.85 -0.20
N ARG A 188 28.67 18.14 -0.34
CA ARG A 188 27.70 19.24 -0.35
C ARG A 188 26.72 19.13 -1.51
N LEU A 189 27.21 18.77 -2.70
CA LEU A 189 26.33 18.60 -3.87
C LEU A 189 25.42 17.39 -3.71
N ARG A 190 25.95 16.25 -3.23
CA ARG A 190 25.15 15.06 -2.93
C ARG A 190 24.11 15.34 -1.85
N PHE A 191 24.46 16.10 -0.82
CA PHE A 191 23.52 16.58 0.19
C PHE A 191 22.40 17.41 -0.43
N ALA A 192 22.74 18.35 -1.33
CA ALA A 192 21.76 19.14 -2.04
C ALA A 192 20.80 18.29 -2.90
N ASP A 193 21.29 17.21 -3.51
CA ASP A 193 20.47 16.27 -4.28
C ASP A 193 19.47 15.54 -3.38
N ARG A 194 19.91 15.07 -2.21
CA ARG A 194 19.01 14.44 -1.22
C ARG A 194 18.00 15.43 -0.65
N VAL A 195 18.41 16.69 -0.39
CA VAL A 195 17.49 17.77 -0.02
C VAL A 195 16.45 17.99 -1.12
N ARG A 196 16.88 18.04 -2.39
CA ARG A 196 15.97 18.21 -3.53
C ARG A 196 14.98 17.05 -3.64
N ARG A 197 15.43 15.81 -3.44
CA ARG A 197 14.58 14.61 -3.44
C ARG A 197 13.52 14.65 -2.34
N HIS A 198 13.87 15.06 -1.13
CA HIS A 198 12.98 14.88 0.03
C HIS A 198 12.16 16.11 0.40
N LEU A 199 12.60 17.33 0.10
CA LEU A 199 11.92 18.57 0.51
C LEU A 199 11.07 19.19 -0.61
N PHE A 200 11.09 18.64 -1.81
CA PHE A 200 10.38 19.19 -2.98
C PHE A 200 9.51 18.11 -3.65
N ASN A 201 8.60 18.55 -4.51
CA ASN A 201 7.82 17.69 -5.41
C ASN A 201 7.09 16.53 -4.71
N GLY A 202 6.57 16.75 -3.50
CA GLY A 202 5.88 15.72 -2.72
C GLY A 202 6.81 14.75 -1.98
N GLY A 203 8.10 15.05 -1.87
CA GLY A 203 9.03 14.27 -1.05
C GLY A 203 8.61 14.20 0.42
N VAL A 204 9.15 13.23 1.15
CA VAL A 204 8.79 12.88 2.54
C VAL A 204 8.80 14.07 3.51
N MET A 205 9.67 15.06 3.27
CA MET A 205 9.84 16.27 4.09
C MET A 205 9.34 17.54 3.37
N SER A 206 8.52 17.38 2.32
CA SER A 206 7.69 18.47 1.79
C SER A 206 6.52 18.75 2.76
N PRO A 207 5.85 19.92 2.65
CA PRO A 207 4.67 20.21 3.45
C PRO A 207 3.59 19.14 3.37
N GLU A 208 3.35 18.60 2.18
CA GLU A 208 2.35 17.57 1.92
C GLU A 208 2.82 16.20 2.44
N GLY A 209 4.02 15.75 2.03
CA GLY A 209 4.53 14.43 2.39
C GLY A 209 4.65 14.22 3.89
N GLY A 210 5.18 15.22 4.62
CA GLY A 210 5.30 15.12 6.07
C GLY A 210 3.94 15.11 6.78
N ALA A 211 2.99 15.91 6.30
CA ALA A 211 1.64 15.96 6.84
C ALA A 211 0.85 14.68 6.54
N ASP A 212 1.02 14.06 5.38
CA ASP A 212 0.31 12.84 5.01
C ASP A 212 0.73 11.64 5.87
N LEU A 213 2.05 11.45 6.09
CA LEU A 213 2.55 10.45 7.04
C LEU A 213 1.98 10.67 8.45
N TYR A 214 1.97 11.93 8.90
CA TYR A 214 1.45 12.28 10.21
C TYR A 214 -0.06 12.03 10.35
N ARG A 215 -0.86 12.33 9.31
CA ARG A 215 -2.29 12.03 9.28
C ARG A 215 -2.56 10.53 9.31
N GLY A 216 -1.75 9.73 8.63
CA GLY A 216 -1.82 8.27 8.68
C GLY A 216 -1.70 7.76 10.12
N LEU A 217 -0.65 8.18 10.83
CA LEU A 217 -0.44 7.84 12.24
C LEU A 217 -1.56 8.35 13.15
N ALA A 218 -2.01 9.59 12.95
CA ALA A 218 -3.10 10.16 13.73
C ALA A 218 -4.40 9.38 13.56
N THR A 219 -4.68 8.88 12.35
CA THR A 219 -5.87 8.07 12.06
C THR A 219 -5.85 6.75 12.83
N ILE A 220 -4.68 6.10 12.94
CA ILE A 220 -4.52 4.83 13.66
C ILE A 220 -4.90 4.98 15.14
N ILE A 221 -4.42 6.04 15.80
CA ILE A 221 -4.57 6.18 17.25
C ILE A 221 -5.73 7.08 17.69
N ASP A 222 -6.42 7.77 16.77
CA ASP A 222 -7.42 8.81 17.08
C ASP A 222 -8.43 8.39 18.17
N ARG A 223 -8.98 7.18 18.04
CA ARG A 223 -9.92 6.61 19.03
C ARG A 223 -9.21 6.02 20.24
N ALA A 224 -8.03 5.44 20.07
CA ALA A 224 -7.28 4.81 21.16
C ALA A 224 -6.82 5.83 22.22
N VAL A 225 -6.53 7.07 21.82
CA VAL A 225 -6.16 8.15 22.74
C VAL A 225 -7.30 8.46 23.73
N VAL A 226 -8.57 8.21 23.39
CA VAL A 226 -9.70 8.37 24.33
C VAL A 226 -9.54 7.47 25.55
N GLY A 227 -9.13 6.21 25.36
CA GLY A 227 -8.88 5.27 26.45
C GLY A 227 -7.69 5.70 27.32
N GLU A 228 -6.59 6.13 26.69
CA GLU A 228 -5.42 6.67 27.38
C GLU A 228 -5.78 7.89 28.23
N SER A 229 -6.55 8.82 27.67
CA SER A 229 -7.03 10.01 28.38
C SER A 229 -7.93 9.64 29.56
N ALA A 230 -8.88 8.72 29.37
CA ALA A 230 -9.81 8.32 30.43
C ALA A 230 -9.09 7.71 31.64
N MET A 231 -8.04 6.91 31.41
CA MET A 231 -7.31 6.23 32.47
C MET A 231 -6.27 7.13 33.15
N TRP A 232 -5.47 7.88 32.38
CA TRP A 232 -4.24 8.50 32.89
C TRP A 232 -4.26 10.03 32.94
N ALA A 233 -5.15 10.71 32.22
CA ALA A 233 -5.10 12.17 32.07
C ALA A 233 -5.16 12.91 33.40
N GLY A 234 -6.15 12.57 34.25
CA GLY A 234 -6.34 13.23 35.55
C GLY A 234 -5.22 12.92 36.53
N TYR A 235 -4.73 11.67 36.55
CA TYR A 235 -3.63 11.25 37.42
C TYR A 235 -2.33 11.98 37.08
N ARG A 236 -1.91 11.95 35.80
CA ARG A 236 -0.65 12.57 35.36
C ARG A 236 -0.66 14.09 35.49
N ALA A 237 -1.81 14.72 35.22
CA ALA A 237 -1.98 16.15 35.37
C ALA A 237 -1.82 16.63 36.82
N ALA A 238 -2.34 15.86 37.78
CA ALA A 238 -2.22 16.15 39.21
C ALA A 238 -0.79 16.00 39.76
N LEU A 239 0.07 15.22 39.10
CA LEU A 239 1.47 15.03 39.50
C LEU A 239 2.40 16.17 39.05
N GLN A 240 1.97 17.03 38.12
CA GLN A 240 2.78 18.18 37.69
C GLN A 240 2.76 19.31 38.73
N VAL A 241 3.85 20.09 38.78
CA VAL A 241 3.98 21.23 39.70
C VAL A 241 4.37 22.49 38.93
N PRO A 242 3.46 23.48 38.75
CA PRO A 242 2.05 23.44 39.17
C PRO A 242 1.24 22.39 38.38
N PRO A 243 0.11 21.91 38.91
CA PRO A 243 -0.78 21.00 38.19
C PRO A 243 -1.21 21.63 36.85
N ILE A 244 -1.27 20.80 35.82
CA ILE A 244 -1.73 21.19 34.48
C ILE A 244 -3.16 20.67 34.24
N PRO A 245 -3.88 21.13 33.21
CA PRO A 245 -5.13 20.50 32.79
C PRO A 245 -4.94 19.02 32.45
N ALA A 246 -6.01 18.22 32.64
CA ALA A 246 -6.02 16.81 32.24
C ALA A 246 -5.79 16.71 30.73
N TYR A 247 -4.83 15.87 30.32
CA TYR A 247 -4.49 15.68 28.93
C TYR A 247 -5.53 14.80 28.20
N THR A 248 -6.43 15.43 27.45
CA THR A 248 -7.55 14.77 26.76
C THR A 248 -7.34 14.71 25.26
N ARG A 249 -7.98 13.72 24.63
CA ARG A 249 -8.05 13.62 23.17
C ARG A 249 -8.65 14.89 22.56
N ASP A 250 -9.82 15.32 23.05
CA ASP A 250 -10.65 16.34 22.41
C ASP A 250 -10.14 17.78 22.59
N VAL A 251 -9.24 18.03 23.54
CA VAL A 251 -8.65 19.35 23.77
C VAL A 251 -7.17 19.33 23.44
N GLU A 252 -6.33 18.73 24.29
CA GLU A 252 -4.88 18.85 24.18
C GLU A 252 -4.31 18.11 22.97
N TRP A 253 -4.70 16.84 22.76
CA TRP A 253 -4.16 16.05 21.64
C TRP A 253 -4.59 16.63 20.28
N VAL A 254 -5.89 16.92 20.09
CA VAL A 254 -6.40 17.56 18.86
C VAL A 254 -5.73 18.92 18.62
N THR A 255 -5.58 19.76 19.64
CA THR A 255 -4.94 21.08 19.50
C THR A 255 -3.50 20.96 18.97
N TRP A 256 -2.71 20.05 19.54
CA TRP A 256 -1.33 19.89 19.12
C TRP A 256 -1.19 19.14 17.80
N ARG A 257 -2.05 18.16 17.52
CA ARG A 257 -2.15 17.52 16.20
C ARG A 257 -2.41 18.57 15.12
N ASP A 258 -3.40 19.42 15.35
CA ASP A 258 -3.80 20.46 14.40
C ASP A 258 -2.74 21.56 14.30
N TRP A 259 -2.04 21.89 15.38
CA TRP A 259 -0.88 22.78 15.30
C TRP A 259 0.23 22.18 14.43
N THR A 260 0.59 20.91 14.63
CA THR A 260 1.62 20.26 13.80
C THR A 260 1.21 20.24 12.32
N LEU A 261 -0.05 19.91 12.02
CA LEU A 261 -0.58 19.90 10.65
C LEU A 261 -0.69 21.29 10.01
N ASN A 262 -1.11 22.30 10.76
CA ASN A 262 -1.44 23.62 10.22
C ASN A 262 -0.31 24.65 10.38
N GLN A 263 0.68 24.39 11.24
CA GLN A 263 1.77 25.33 11.56
C GLN A 263 3.15 24.70 11.39
N PHE A 264 3.37 23.42 11.71
CA PHE A 264 4.69 22.82 11.54
C PHE A 264 4.99 22.50 10.07
N PHE A 265 4.26 21.55 9.48
CA PHE A 265 4.55 21.08 8.12
C PHE A 265 4.47 22.18 7.04
N PRO A 266 3.49 23.11 7.06
CA PRO A 266 3.41 24.15 6.04
C PRO A 266 4.61 25.11 6.00
N PHE A 267 5.35 25.25 7.12
CA PHE A 267 6.41 26.24 7.25
C PHE A 267 7.82 25.63 7.41
N ARG A 268 7.93 24.43 8.01
CA ARG A 268 9.24 23.85 8.38
C ARG A 268 10.17 23.63 7.18
N THR A 269 9.65 23.12 6.07
CA THR A 269 10.46 22.85 4.86
C THR A 269 11.20 24.10 4.37
N ALA A 270 10.54 25.25 4.35
CA ALA A 270 11.16 26.50 3.93
C ALA A 270 12.22 27.00 4.93
N VAL A 271 11.99 26.82 6.24
CA VAL A 271 12.95 27.20 7.28
C VAL A 271 14.24 26.38 7.15
N VAL A 272 14.10 25.05 7.09
CA VAL A 272 15.25 24.13 7.03
C VAL A 272 16.02 24.27 5.72
N LEU A 273 15.32 24.49 4.60
CA LEU A 273 15.98 24.79 3.33
C LEU A 273 16.83 26.08 3.41
N ASN A 274 16.38 27.09 4.15
CA ASN A 274 17.16 28.32 4.33
C ASN A 274 18.37 28.10 5.25
N GLN A 275 18.26 27.25 6.27
CA GLN A 275 19.39 26.83 7.11
C GLN A 275 20.44 26.10 6.26
N PHE A 276 20.04 25.11 5.46
CA PHE A 276 20.95 24.42 4.53
C PHE A 276 21.62 25.36 3.52
N ARG A 277 20.92 26.38 3.02
CA ARG A 277 21.53 27.40 2.16
C ARG A 277 22.57 28.24 2.90
N ALA A 278 22.27 28.66 4.13
CA ALA A 278 23.22 29.41 4.97
C ALA A 278 24.50 28.59 5.24
N ASP A 279 24.34 27.27 5.34
CA ASP A 279 25.42 26.30 5.55
C ASP A 279 26.20 25.90 4.30
N GLY A 280 25.79 26.39 3.11
CA GLY A 280 26.38 26.02 1.83
C GLY A 280 26.08 24.57 1.40
N LEU A 281 25.01 23.98 1.95
CA LEU A 281 24.53 22.61 1.69
C LEU A 281 23.46 22.54 0.58
N TYR A 282 23.00 23.68 0.08
CA TYR A 282 22.11 23.75 -1.09
C TYR A 282 22.54 24.91 -2.02
N PRO A 283 22.81 24.65 -3.31
CA PRO A 283 23.37 25.65 -4.21
C PRO A 283 22.38 26.77 -4.53
N ALA A 284 22.93 27.95 -4.86
CA ALA A 284 22.13 29.09 -5.32
C ALA A 284 21.57 28.91 -6.74
N VAL A 285 22.25 28.10 -7.57
CA VAL A 285 21.75 27.72 -8.90
C VAL A 285 20.49 26.88 -8.70
N LYS A 286 19.37 27.35 -9.24
CA LYS A 286 18.08 26.69 -9.05
C LYS A 286 18.02 25.38 -9.86
N ALA A 287 17.51 24.32 -9.24
CA ALA A 287 17.27 23.05 -9.92
C ALA A 287 16.19 23.20 -11.00
N PRO A 288 16.24 22.42 -12.10
CA PRO A 288 15.22 22.47 -13.13
C PRO A 288 13.90 21.89 -12.62
N GLU A 289 12.77 22.34 -13.19
CA GLU A 289 11.43 21.87 -12.83
C GLU A 289 10.78 21.14 -14.02
N PHE A 290 10.15 20.00 -13.76
CA PHE A 290 9.38 19.28 -14.77
C PHE A 290 7.94 19.80 -14.81
N ASN A 291 7.30 19.86 -15.99
CA ASN A 291 5.87 20.17 -16.08
C ASN A 291 4.98 19.13 -15.37
N ARG A 292 5.52 17.93 -15.15
CA ARG A 292 4.95 16.89 -14.31
C ARG A 292 6.09 16.14 -13.64
N HIS A 293 5.99 15.90 -12.34
CA HIS A 293 7.03 15.18 -11.60
C HIS A 293 6.76 13.67 -11.59
N GLY A 294 7.05 13.00 -12.71
CA GLY A 294 6.94 11.55 -12.83
C GLY A 294 5.52 10.99 -12.86
N GLY A 295 5.42 9.69 -12.56
CA GLY A 295 4.18 8.91 -12.58
C GLY A 295 3.78 8.43 -13.99
N TYR A 296 2.54 7.93 -14.11
CA TYR A 296 1.97 7.40 -15.35
C TYR A 296 1.72 8.47 -16.40
N VAL A 297 2.25 8.31 -17.60
CA VAL A 297 2.07 9.23 -18.72
C VAL A 297 1.67 8.50 -19.99
N GLU A 298 0.79 9.10 -20.79
CA GLU A 298 0.33 8.51 -22.06
C GLU A 298 1.42 8.54 -23.15
N PRO A 299 1.37 7.62 -24.14
CA PRO A 299 2.16 7.71 -25.36
C PRO A 299 2.07 9.09 -26.01
N GLY A 300 3.23 9.67 -26.32
CA GLY A 300 3.32 11.03 -26.87
C GLY A 300 3.37 12.15 -25.82
N PHE A 301 3.41 11.82 -24.53
CA PHE A 301 3.67 12.79 -23.47
C PHE A 301 4.93 13.61 -23.76
N ARG A 302 4.78 14.94 -23.66
CA ARG A 302 5.84 15.92 -23.88
C ARG A 302 6.36 16.43 -22.54
N LEU A 303 7.50 15.91 -22.12
CA LEU A 303 8.22 16.39 -20.94
C LEU A 303 8.85 17.75 -21.24
N LEU A 304 8.45 18.75 -20.45
CA LEU A 304 9.07 20.07 -20.44
C LEU A 304 9.96 20.19 -19.21
N ILE A 305 11.19 20.65 -19.42
CA ILE A 305 12.17 20.87 -18.35
C ILE A 305 12.44 22.38 -18.26
N ALA A 306 11.81 23.04 -17.30
CA ALA A 306 11.91 24.47 -17.10
C ALA A 306 13.19 24.82 -16.32
N ASN A 307 13.85 25.91 -16.72
CA ASN A 307 14.90 26.55 -15.95
C ASN A 307 14.29 27.73 -15.16
N PRO A 308 14.03 27.59 -13.84
CA PRO A 308 13.40 28.66 -13.06
C PRO A 308 14.33 29.86 -12.77
N GLN A 309 15.61 29.78 -13.13
CA GLN A 309 16.56 30.89 -13.01
C GLN A 309 16.68 31.69 -14.32
N GLY A 310 16.44 31.06 -15.47
CA GLY A 310 16.56 31.68 -16.79
C GLY A 310 18.01 31.83 -17.33
N SER A 311 19.02 31.61 -16.50
CA SER A 311 20.44 31.51 -16.89
C SER A 311 20.97 30.08 -16.71
N GLY A 312 22.01 29.73 -17.45
CA GLY A 312 22.61 28.39 -17.42
C GLY A 312 21.95 27.38 -18.38
N ARG A 313 22.67 26.30 -18.65
CA ARG A 313 22.25 25.21 -19.53
C ARG A 313 21.50 24.15 -18.73
N VAL A 314 20.37 23.69 -19.23
CA VAL A 314 19.65 22.55 -18.66
C VAL A 314 20.17 21.28 -19.31
N LEU A 315 20.68 20.36 -18.50
CA LEU A 315 21.19 19.07 -18.93
C LEU A 315 20.34 17.97 -18.31
N TYR A 316 20.08 16.88 -19.06
CA TYR A 316 19.28 15.76 -18.59
C TYR A 316 19.74 14.41 -19.16
N THR A 317 19.33 13.33 -18.50
CA THR A 317 19.47 11.93 -18.94
C THR A 317 18.12 11.24 -18.83
N LEU A 318 17.92 10.13 -19.56
CA LEU A 318 16.68 9.34 -19.57
C LEU A 318 16.87 7.92 -19.00
N ASP A 319 18.11 7.55 -18.67
CA ASP A 319 18.51 6.23 -18.19
C ASP A 319 18.83 6.22 -16.68
N GLY A 320 18.60 7.34 -16.00
CA GLY A 320 18.90 7.50 -14.58
C GLY A 320 20.36 7.80 -14.24
N SER A 321 21.28 7.89 -15.22
CA SER A 321 22.65 8.32 -14.92
C SER A 321 22.67 9.80 -14.50
N ASP A 322 23.65 10.23 -13.70
CA ASP A 322 23.83 11.67 -13.47
C ASP A 322 24.31 12.35 -14.77
N VAL A 323 23.94 13.62 -14.95
CA VAL A 323 24.40 14.49 -16.06
C VAL A 323 25.81 15.03 -15.83
N ARG A 324 26.33 14.87 -14.62
CA ARG A 324 27.64 15.34 -14.18
C ARG A 324 28.54 14.14 -13.85
N VAL A 325 29.80 14.20 -14.26
CA VAL A 325 30.85 13.29 -13.77
C VAL A 325 31.24 13.71 -12.36
N SER A 326 31.08 12.81 -11.37
CA SER A 326 31.49 13.08 -10.00
C SER A 326 32.97 13.44 -9.91
N VAL A 327 33.33 14.28 -8.94
CA VAL A 327 34.67 14.85 -8.72
C VAL A 327 35.09 15.88 -9.76
N THR A 328 35.13 15.53 -11.06
CA THR A 328 35.60 16.46 -12.09
C THR A 328 34.61 17.58 -12.36
N GLY A 329 33.31 17.30 -12.20
CA GLY A 329 32.22 18.23 -12.49
C GLY A 329 32.02 18.54 -13.96
N GLU A 330 32.65 17.77 -14.84
CA GLU A 330 32.43 17.83 -16.27
C GLU A 330 31.04 17.28 -16.63
N VAL A 331 30.52 17.71 -17.78
CA VAL A 331 29.26 17.16 -18.33
C VAL A 331 29.51 15.69 -18.70
N ALA A 332 28.66 14.80 -18.21
CA ALA A 332 28.76 13.37 -18.51
C ALA A 332 28.54 13.11 -20.01
N PRO A 333 29.24 12.14 -20.63
CA PRO A 333 29.09 11.85 -22.07
C PRO A 333 27.67 11.50 -22.52
N GLY A 334 26.85 10.93 -21.63
CA GLY A 334 25.44 10.60 -21.90
C GLY A 334 24.45 11.73 -21.63
N ALA A 335 24.91 12.88 -21.14
CA ALA A 335 24.04 14.01 -20.82
C ALA A 335 23.58 14.73 -22.10
N LEU A 336 22.29 14.99 -22.18
CA LEU A 336 21.65 15.71 -23.26
C LEU A 336 21.37 17.15 -22.84
N GLU A 337 21.54 18.10 -23.76
CA GLU A 337 21.15 19.49 -23.53
C GLU A 337 19.68 19.70 -23.92
N TYR A 338 18.91 20.29 -23.01
CA TYR A 338 17.50 20.56 -23.23
C TYR A 338 17.35 21.79 -24.14
N THR A 339 16.88 21.56 -25.37
CA THR A 339 16.62 22.58 -26.39
C THR A 339 15.13 22.71 -26.73
N GLY A 340 14.30 21.82 -26.21
CA GLY A 340 12.86 21.76 -26.46
C GLY A 340 12.22 20.54 -25.80
N ALA A 341 10.90 20.43 -25.91
CA ALA A 341 10.13 19.36 -25.28
C ALA A 341 10.65 17.97 -25.66
N VAL A 342 10.80 17.09 -24.66
CA VAL A 342 11.28 15.70 -24.82
C VAL A 342 10.07 14.78 -24.90
N THR A 343 9.97 13.99 -25.97
CA THR A 343 8.93 12.94 -26.06
C THR A 343 9.50 11.64 -25.54
N LEU A 344 8.84 11.04 -24.54
CA LEU A 344 9.27 9.77 -23.97
C LEU A 344 8.80 8.62 -24.87
N ALA A 345 9.73 7.83 -25.38
CA ALA A 345 9.45 6.66 -26.22
C ALA A 345 9.24 5.37 -25.40
N ARG A 346 9.62 5.40 -24.11
CA ARG A 346 9.50 4.33 -23.13
C ARG A 346 9.52 4.93 -21.73
N SER A 347 9.19 4.13 -20.73
CA SER A 347 9.40 4.48 -19.33
C SER A 347 10.87 4.88 -19.07
N ALA A 348 11.09 5.90 -18.25
CA ALA A 348 12.40 6.53 -18.09
C ALA A 348 12.57 7.11 -16.68
N LEU A 349 13.73 6.85 -16.07
CA LEU A 349 14.20 7.62 -14.91
C LEU A 349 14.93 8.85 -15.44
N VAL A 350 14.26 10.00 -15.38
CA VAL A 350 14.83 11.26 -15.86
C VAL A 350 15.60 11.92 -14.73
N ARG A 351 16.85 12.30 -14.97
CA ARG A 351 17.63 13.18 -14.09
C ARG A 351 18.01 14.44 -14.83
N ALA A 352 17.90 15.60 -14.16
CA ALA A 352 18.22 16.88 -14.76
C ALA A 352 18.87 17.85 -13.79
N ARG A 353 19.80 18.67 -14.30
CA ARG A 353 20.46 19.77 -13.57
C ARG A 353 20.57 21.01 -14.44
N VAL A 354 20.72 22.17 -13.79
CA VAL A 354 21.19 23.40 -14.43
C VAL A 354 22.70 23.53 -14.19
N LEU A 355 23.44 23.82 -15.25
CA LEU A 355 24.84 24.22 -15.22
C LEU A 355 24.94 25.71 -15.56
N ASP A 356 25.25 26.55 -14.57
CA ASP A 356 25.44 28.01 -14.75
C ASP A 356 26.91 28.37 -14.52
N GLY A 357 27.63 28.66 -15.60
CA GLY A 357 29.09 28.75 -15.60
C GLY A 357 29.72 27.41 -15.18
N ALA A 358 30.33 27.37 -14.00
CA ALA A 358 30.90 26.16 -13.40
C ALA A 358 30.08 25.61 -12.22
N LEU A 359 28.94 26.24 -11.91
CA LEU A 359 28.11 25.87 -10.76
C LEU A 359 26.96 24.97 -11.20
N TRP A 360 26.81 23.85 -10.49
CA TRP A 360 25.73 22.89 -10.69
C TRP A 360 24.60 23.15 -9.69
N SER A 361 23.36 23.03 -10.16
CA SER A 361 22.20 22.89 -9.27
C SER A 361 22.16 21.51 -8.61
N ALA A 362 21.30 21.38 -7.60
CA ALA A 362 20.82 20.06 -7.16
C ALA A 362 20.11 19.32 -8.32
N CYS A 363 20.06 17.99 -8.24
CA CYS A 363 19.41 17.13 -9.20
C CYS A 363 17.89 17.10 -9.00
N THR A 364 17.14 17.40 -10.05
CA THR A 364 15.73 17.01 -10.12
C THR A 364 15.66 15.66 -10.82
N GLU A 365 15.06 14.66 -10.17
CA GLU A 365 14.84 13.35 -10.76
C GLU A 365 13.38 12.93 -10.63
N ALA A 366 12.87 12.19 -11.61
CA ALA A 366 11.55 11.56 -11.54
C ALA A 366 11.47 10.36 -12.48
N TYR A 367 10.78 9.32 -12.04
CA TYR A 367 10.46 8.18 -12.90
C TYR A 367 9.14 8.43 -13.62
N PHE A 368 9.16 8.36 -14.94
CA PHE A 368 7.98 8.43 -15.79
C PHE A 368 7.69 7.03 -16.30
N ARG A 369 6.51 6.50 -15.97
CA ARG A 369 6.02 5.24 -16.50
C ARG A 369 5.14 5.53 -17.70
N LEU A 370 5.54 5.06 -18.89
CA LEU A 370 4.77 5.25 -20.10
C LEU A 370 3.64 4.21 -20.14
N ALA A 371 2.40 4.65 -20.32
CA ALA A 371 1.26 3.76 -20.43
C ALA A 371 1.39 2.87 -21.67
N ARG A 372 1.07 1.59 -21.52
CA ARG A 372 1.10 0.57 -22.57
C ARG A 372 -0.17 -0.26 -22.57
N ALA A 373 -0.41 -1.02 -23.63
CA ALA A 373 -1.66 -1.76 -23.80
C ALA A 373 -1.84 -2.80 -22.67
N GLU A 374 -0.75 -3.42 -22.23
CA GLU A 374 -0.69 -4.41 -21.16
C GLU A 374 -1.10 -3.83 -19.79
N ASP A 375 -1.06 -2.49 -19.62
CA ASP A 375 -1.63 -1.83 -18.45
C ASP A 375 -3.16 -1.97 -18.39
N ALA A 376 -3.82 -2.59 -19.37
CA ALA A 376 -5.24 -2.95 -19.29
C ALA A 376 -5.48 -4.38 -18.78
N LEU A 377 -4.43 -5.17 -18.51
CA LEU A 377 -4.57 -6.45 -17.83
C LEU A 377 -4.77 -6.21 -16.33
N ARG A 378 -5.85 -6.73 -15.76
CA ARG A 378 -6.24 -6.55 -14.35
C ARG A 378 -6.47 -7.88 -13.68
N VAL A 379 -6.08 -8.01 -12.41
CA VAL A 379 -6.53 -9.13 -11.57
C VAL A 379 -7.97 -8.81 -11.14
N THR A 380 -8.91 -9.67 -11.51
CA THR A 380 -10.36 -9.45 -11.29
C THR A 380 -10.95 -10.39 -10.25
N GLU A 381 -10.24 -11.45 -9.86
CA GLU A 381 -10.71 -12.34 -8.81
C GLU A 381 -9.54 -13.04 -8.12
N ILE A 382 -9.60 -13.10 -6.78
CA ILE A 382 -8.66 -13.85 -5.95
C ILE A 382 -9.47 -14.74 -5.00
N MET A 383 -9.43 -16.05 -5.22
CA MET A 383 -10.00 -17.05 -4.31
C MET A 383 -8.88 -17.63 -3.46
N TYR A 384 -8.50 -16.93 -2.39
CA TYR A 384 -7.36 -17.32 -1.55
C TYR A 384 -7.72 -18.28 -0.42
N HIS A 385 -8.98 -18.35 0.02
CA HIS A 385 -9.43 -19.24 1.09
C HIS A 385 -10.81 -19.86 0.75
N PRO A 386 -10.87 -20.76 -0.26
CA PRO A 386 -12.11 -21.38 -0.73
C PRO A 386 -12.69 -22.39 0.29
N LEU A 387 -13.92 -22.86 0.03
CA LEU A 387 -14.48 -24.00 0.78
C LEU A 387 -13.88 -25.34 0.31
N PRO A 388 -13.61 -26.28 1.23
CA PRO A 388 -13.19 -27.64 0.88
C PRO A 388 -14.32 -28.38 0.16
N GLY A 389 -13.99 -29.42 -0.59
CA GLY A 389 -14.99 -30.20 -1.31
C GLY A 389 -14.45 -31.45 -1.97
N ALA A 390 -15.33 -32.38 -2.31
CA ALA A 390 -15.00 -33.66 -2.97
C ALA A 390 -13.85 -34.45 -2.30
N GLY A 391 -13.67 -34.30 -0.99
CA GLY A 391 -12.60 -34.96 -0.23
C GLY A 391 -11.20 -34.35 -0.41
N LEU A 392 -11.09 -33.20 -1.07
CA LEU A 392 -9.87 -32.41 -1.18
C LEU A 392 -9.90 -31.25 -0.18
N ASP A 393 -8.70 -30.82 0.20
CA ASP A 393 -8.48 -29.63 1.03
C ASP A 393 -8.99 -28.35 0.35
N ALA A 394 -9.23 -27.30 1.13
CA ALA A 394 -9.66 -26.00 0.62
C ALA A 394 -8.66 -25.47 -0.40
N ASP A 395 -7.37 -25.46 -0.07
CA ASP A 395 -6.32 -24.85 -0.87
C ASP A 395 -6.27 -25.41 -2.31
N ALA A 396 -6.72 -26.65 -2.54
CA ALA A 396 -6.81 -27.26 -3.87
C ALA A 396 -7.76 -26.53 -4.84
N TYR A 397 -8.59 -25.63 -4.34
CA TYR A 397 -9.57 -24.87 -5.11
C TYR A 397 -9.25 -23.38 -5.22
N GLU A 398 -8.03 -22.98 -4.82
CA GLU A 398 -7.56 -21.62 -5.04
C GLU A 398 -7.41 -21.31 -6.53
N PHE A 399 -7.74 -20.07 -6.89
CA PHE A 399 -7.53 -19.54 -8.23
C PHE A 399 -7.32 -18.03 -8.21
N ILE A 400 -6.69 -17.54 -9.29
CA ILE A 400 -6.58 -16.14 -9.63
C ILE A 400 -7.12 -15.94 -11.04
N GLU A 401 -7.89 -14.87 -11.23
CA GLU A 401 -8.40 -14.47 -12.52
C GLU A 401 -7.80 -13.13 -12.97
N LEU A 402 -7.40 -13.07 -14.24
CA LEU A 402 -7.06 -11.83 -14.89
C LEU A 402 -8.03 -11.52 -16.03
N LYS A 403 -8.31 -10.24 -16.27
CA LYS A 403 -9.15 -9.77 -17.37
C LYS A 403 -8.42 -8.72 -18.20
N ASN A 404 -8.52 -8.83 -19.52
CA ASN A 404 -8.17 -7.74 -20.42
C ASN A 404 -9.33 -6.72 -20.43
N THR A 405 -9.19 -5.62 -19.68
CA THR A 405 -10.19 -4.53 -19.64
C THR A 405 -9.99 -3.51 -20.77
N GLY A 406 -9.02 -3.75 -21.66
CA GLY A 406 -8.69 -2.91 -22.79
C GLY A 406 -9.61 -3.13 -24.00
N ALA A 407 -9.43 -2.28 -25.01
CA ALA A 407 -10.25 -2.29 -26.23
C ALA A 407 -9.71 -3.19 -27.35
N GLY A 408 -8.55 -3.82 -27.17
CA GLY A 408 -7.89 -4.65 -28.18
C GLY A 408 -7.19 -5.88 -27.57
N PRO A 409 -6.74 -6.82 -28.42
CA PRO A 409 -6.04 -8.01 -27.95
C PRO A 409 -4.72 -7.65 -27.26
N LEU A 410 -4.42 -8.34 -26.16
CA LEU A 410 -3.15 -8.27 -25.45
C LEU A 410 -2.36 -9.55 -25.66
N ASP A 411 -1.13 -9.41 -26.15
CA ASP A 411 -0.17 -10.51 -26.15
C ASP A 411 0.42 -10.65 -24.74
N LEU A 412 0.17 -11.79 -24.12
CA LEU A 412 0.61 -12.10 -22.76
C LEU A 412 1.87 -12.98 -22.76
N SER A 413 2.46 -13.28 -23.91
CA SER A 413 3.66 -14.12 -24.01
C SER A 413 4.77 -13.62 -23.07
N GLY A 414 5.22 -14.47 -22.15
CA GLY A 414 6.28 -14.14 -21.19
C GLY A 414 5.87 -13.17 -20.07
N ALA A 415 4.63 -12.68 -20.05
CA ALA A 415 4.09 -12.00 -18.88
C ALA A 415 4.06 -12.97 -17.70
N ARG A 416 4.32 -12.48 -16.49
CA ARG A 416 4.49 -13.34 -15.33
C ARG A 416 3.89 -12.78 -14.06
N LEU A 417 3.48 -13.69 -13.20
CA LEU A 417 3.10 -13.48 -11.82
C LEU A 417 4.20 -14.05 -10.92
N ASP A 418 4.70 -13.27 -9.97
CA ASP A 418 5.72 -13.71 -9.02
C ASP A 418 5.53 -13.08 -7.63
N GLY A 419 5.86 -13.84 -6.58
CA GLY A 419 5.58 -13.53 -5.17
C GLY A 419 4.93 -14.71 -4.47
N GLY A 420 3.78 -14.48 -3.83
CA GLY A 420 2.93 -15.52 -3.24
C GLY A 420 2.58 -16.66 -4.20
N ILE A 421 2.41 -16.35 -5.47
CA ILE A 421 2.29 -17.33 -6.57
C ILE A 421 3.42 -17.18 -7.59
N SER A 422 3.59 -18.19 -8.45
CA SER A 422 4.51 -18.16 -9.58
C SER A 422 3.86 -18.73 -10.84
N TYR A 423 3.79 -17.92 -11.90
CA TYR A 423 3.28 -18.33 -13.20
C TYR A 423 3.88 -17.48 -14.32
N GLU A 424 4.17 -18.08 -15.47
CA GLU A 424 4.59 -17.39 -16.69
C GLU A 424 3.70 -17.83 -17.84
N PHE A 425 3.11 -16.87 -18.54
CA PHE A 425 2.24 -17.12 -19.67
C PHE A 425 3.05 -17.67 -20.86
N PRO A 426 2.65 -18.81 -21.44
CA PRO A 426 3.34 -19.39 -22.59
C PRO A 426 3.37 -18.46 -23.81
N GLU A 427 4.40 -18.63 -24.64
CA GLU A 427 4.50 -17.97 -25.94
C GLU A 427 3.24 -18.20 -26.81
N GLY A 428 2.74 -17.12 -27.41
CA GLY A 428 1.52 -17.10 -28.22
C GLY A 428 0.21 -16.97 -27.42
N THR A 429 0.28 -16.75 -26.11
CA THR A 429 -0.93 -16.47 -25.30
C THR A 429 -1.47 -15.09 -25.64
N VAL A 430 -2.70 -15.03 -26.13
CA VAL A 430 -3.39 -13.76 -26.44
C VAL A 430 -4.70 -13.68 -25.66
N ALA A 431 -4.89 -12.60 -24.92
CA ALA A 431 -6.15 -12.25 -24.29
C ALA A 431 -6.90 -11.24 -25.15
N GLU A 432 -7.99 -11.65 -25.80
CA GLU A 432 -8.88 -10.74 -26.54
C GLU A 432 -9.51 -9.70 -25.61
N ALA A 433 -10.04 -8.61 -26.18
CA ALA A 433 -10.72 -7.58 -25.40
C ALA A 433 -11.89 -8.18 -24.58
N GLY A 434 -11.89 -7.96 -23.27
CA GLY A 434 -12.87 -8.53 -22.33
C GLY A 434 -12.66 -10.00 -21.97
N ALA A 435 -11.61 -10.66 -22.48
CA ALA A 435 -11.33 -12.06 -22.15
C ALA A 435 -10.80 -12.23 -20.73
N PHE A 436 -11.17 -13.36 -20.12
CA PHE A 436 -10.71 -13.80 -18.81
C PHE A 436 -9.63 -14.88 -18.93
N MET A 437 -8.62 -14.79 -18.08
CA MET A 437 -7.50 -15.71 -17.95
C MET A 437 -7.52 -16.27 -16.53
N VAL A 438 -8.11 -17.45 -16.36
CA VAL A 438 -8.21 -18.11 -15.06
C VAL A 438 -7.01 -19.02 -14.84
N LEU A 439 -6.30 -18.80 -13.72
CA LEU A 439 -5.17 -19.61 -13.27
C LEU A 439 -5.57 -20.30 -11.97
N ALA A 440 -5.40 -21.62 -11.89
CA ALA A 440 -5.72 -22.39 -10.69
C ALA A 440 -4.50 -23.14 -10.17
N ILE A 441 -4.48 -23.51 -8.89
CA ILE A 441 -3.37 -24.31 -8.35
C ILE A 441 -3.47 -25.80 -8.71
N ASP A 442 -4.69 -26.31 -8.87
CA ASP A 442 -4.95 -27.68 -9.31
C ASP A 442 -6.03 -27.68 -10.40
N ALA A 443 -5.63 -28.02 -11.63
CA ALA A 443 -6.53 -28.02 -12.78
C ALA A 443 -7.69 -29.03 -12.66
N ALA A 444 -7.46 -30.19 -12.03
CA ALA A 444 -8.47 -31.23 -11.93
C ALA A 444 -9.52 -30.88 -10.87
N ALA A 445 -9.07 -30.39 -9.71
CA ALA A 445 -9.93 -29.89 -8.65
C ALA A 445 -10.77 -28.69 -9.14
N PHE A 446 -10.12 -27.73 -9.82
CA PHE A 446 -10.79 -26.58 -10.40
C PHE A 446 -11.85 -27.00 -11.43
N ALA A 447 -11.50 -27.86 -12.40
CA ALA A 447 -12.44 -28.31 -13.44
C ALA A 447 -13.63 -29.09 -12.87
N ALA A 448 -13.43 -29.83 -11.76
CA ALA A 448 -14.51 -30.51 -11.06
C ALA A 448 -15.46 -29.53 -10.34
N ARG A 449 -14.93 -28.42 -9.82
CA ARG A 449 -15.69 -27.36 -9.14
C ARG A 449 -16.41 -26.44 -10.12
N TYR A 450 -15.76 -26.09 -11.23
CA TYR A 450 -16.20 -25.11 -12.21
C TYR A 450 -16.26 -25.73 -13.62
N PRO A 451 -17.21 -26.65 -13.88
CA PRO A 451 -17.30 -27.33 -15.15
C PRO A 451 -17.57 -26.35 -16.29
N GLY A 452 -16.73 -26.39 -17.32
CA GLY A 452 -16.87 -25.56 -18.53
C GLY A 452 -16.14 -24.22 -18.49
N VAL A 453 -15.49 -23.87 -17.38
CA VAL A 453 -14.62 -22.69 -17.30
C VAL A 453 -13.22 -23.05 -17.83
N PRO A 454 -12.72 -22.40 -18.89
CA PRO A 454 -11.39 -22.68 -19.43
C PRO A 454 -10.30 -22.15 -18.50
N LEU A 455 -9.28 -22.97 -18.24
CA LEU A 455 -8.06 -22.54 -17.57
C LEU A 455 -7.05 -21.98 -18.57
N ALA A 456 -6.52 -20.81 -18.27
CA ALA A 456 -5.34 -20.26 -18.93
C ALA A 456 -4.06 -20.99 -18.50
N GLY A 457 -4.02 -21.52 -17.27
CA GLY A 457 -2.86 -22.23 -16.77
C GLY A 457 -2.98 -22.72 -15.34
N VAL A 458 -1.92 -23.39 -14.89
CA VAL A 458 -1.75 -23.84 -13.51
C VAL A 458 -0.56 -23.11 -12.90
N TYR A 459 -0.77 -22.37 -11.82
CA TYR A 459 0.31 -21.66 -11.11
C TYR A 459 0.95 -22.54 -10.03
N ALA A 460 2.11 -22.12 -9.53
CA ALA A 460 2.82 -22.75 -8.42
C ALA A 460 2.86 -21.84 -7.18
N ARG A 461 3.11 -22.45 -6.01
CA ARG A 461 3.01 -21.86 -4.64
C ARG A 461 1.54 -21.60 -4.25
N ASN A 462 1.18 -21.88 -3.00
CA ASN A 462 -0.16 -21.64 -2.48
C ASN A 462 -0.28 -20.19 -2.02
N LEU A 463 -1.46 -19.62 -2.16
CA LEU A 463 -1.79 -18.36 -1.50
C LEU A 463 -1.89 -18.60 0.00
N SER A 464 -1.40 -17.65 0.80
CA SER A 464 -1.58 -17.72 2.24
C SER A 464 -3.01 -17.33 2.64
N ASN A 465 -3.66 -18.18 3.45
CA ASN A 465 -4.98 -17.90 4.03
C ASN A 465 -5.01 -16.66 4.93
N SER A 466 -3.86 -16.15 5.39
CA SER A 466 -3.79 -14.90 6.19
C SER A 466 -3.40 -13.65 5.38
N GLY A 467 -3.25 -13.78 4.07
CA GLY A 467 -2.77 -12.71 3.19
C GLY A 467 -1.43 -12.99 2.55
N ASP A 468 -1.26 -12.42 1.35
CA ASP A 468 -0.07 -12.59 0.52
C ASP A 468 0.12 -11.38 -0.41
N ALA A 469 1.25 -11.32 -1.11
CA ALA A 469 1.54 -10.31 -2.11
C ALA A 469 2.24 -10.91 -3.34
N PHE A 470 1.87 -10.43 -4.52
CA PHE A 470 2.49 -10.83 -5.77
C PHE A 470 2.45 -9.70 -6.79
N THR A 471 3.28 -9.82 -7.81
CA THR A 471 3.43 -8.82 -8.88
C THR A 471 3.03 -9.42 -10.22
N LEU A 472 2.38 -8.62 -11.04
CA LEU A 472 2.16 -8.88 -12.46
C LEU A 472 3.16 -8.05 -13.26
N ALA A 473 4.02 -8.68 -14.05
CA ALA A 473 5.00 -8.02 -14.90
C ALA A 473 4.86 -8.44 -16.37
N ALA A 474 5.18 -7.52 -17.27
CA ALA A 474 5.27 -7.83 -18.70
C ALA A 474 6.52 -8.67 -19.01
N ALA A 475 6.63 -9.14 -20.26
CA ALA A 475 7.73 -9.98 -20.73
C ALA A 475 9.11 -9.32 -20.56
N ASP A 476 9.19 -8.00 -20.76
CA ASP A 476 10.41 -7.20 -20.58
C ASP A 476 10.76 -6.94 -19.11
N GLY A 477 9.93 -7.41 -18.18
CA GLY A 477 10.11 -7.27 -16.74
C GLY A 477 9.61 -5.95 -16.17
N GLU A 478 9.02 -5.05 -16.97
CA GLU A 478 8.38 -3.87 -16.41
C GLU A 478 7.12 -4.28 -15.64
N LEU A 479 7.02 -3.83 -14.39
CA LEU A 479 5.91 -4.10 -13.48
C LEU A 479 4.62 -3.49 -14.05
N LEU A 480 3.58 -4.30 -14.19
CA LEU A 480 2.24 -3.86 -14.58
C LEU A 480 1.41 -3.51 -13.35
N SER A 481 1.37 -4.40 -12.36
CA SER A 481 0.62 -4.21 -11.13
C SER A 481 1.28 -4.93 -9.96
N GLU A 482 1.19 -4.35 -8.77
CA GLU A 482 1.48 -5.03 -7.50
C GLU A 482 0.16 -5.30 -6.80
N ILE A 483 -0.01 -6.51 -6.27
CA ILE A 483 -1.22 -6.99 -5.63
C ILE A 483 -0.83 -7.46 -4.22
N ALA A 484 -1.62 -7.08 -3.24
CA ALA A 484 -1.54 -7.59 -1.88
C ALA A 484 -2.95 -7.85 -1.37
N PHE A 485 -3.11 -8.79 -0.44
CA PHE A 485 -4.35 -8.99 0.31
C PHE A 485 -4.07 -9.51 1.71
N SER A 486 -5.06 -9.41 2.59
CA SER A 486 -5.00 -9.92 3.97
C SER A 486 -6.40 -10.36 4.41
N ASP A 487 -6.46 -11.19 5.45
CA ASP A 487 -7.67 -11.55 6.19
C ASP A 487 -8.00 -10.51 7.29
N ALA A 488 -7.06 -9.62 7.61
CA ALA A 488 -7.22 -8.63 8.66
C ALA A 488 -8.06 -7.44 8.18
N TRP A 489 -8.85 -6.85 9.08
CA TRP A 489 -9.54 -5.59 8.78
C TRP A 489 -8.54 -4.53 8.29
N PRO A 490 -8.82 -3.76 7.20
CA PRO A 490 -10.14 -3.54 6.59
C PRO A 490 -10.50 -4.44 5.40
N TRP A 491 -9.84 -5.58 5.21
CA TRP A 491 -10.14 -6.51 4.12
C TRP A 491 -11.52 -7.22 4.31
N PRO A 492 -12.20 -7.64 3.23
CA PRO A 492 -13.51 -8.31 3.32
C PRO A 492 -13.42 -9.68 4.02
N ALA A 493 -13.99 -9.78 5.23
CA ALA A 493 -13.94 -10.99 6.03
C ALA A 493 -14.68 -12.18 5.40
N GLU A 494 -15.67 -11.94 4.53
CA GLU A 494 -16.40 -13.02 3.86
C GLU A 494 -15.56 -13.79 2.85
N ALA A 495 -14.44 -13.21 2.41
CA ALA A 495 -13.48 -13.88 1.53
C ALA A 495 -12.51 -14.81 2.30
N ASP A 496 -12.52 -14.77 3.63
CA ASP A 496 -11.68 -15.59 4.50
C ASP A 496 -12.41 -16.89 4.90
N GLY A 497 -12.39 -17.90 4.03
CA GLY A 497 -12.94 -19.23 4.35
C GLY A 497 -14.47 -19.31 4.33
N GLY A 498 -15.17 -18.18 4.15
CA GLY A 498 -16.61 -18.09 3.93
C GLY A 498 -17.08 -18.56 2.55
N GLY A 499 -16.13 -18.93 1.68
CA GLY A 499 -16.36 -19.42 0.33
C GLY A 499 -16.52 -18.34 -0.72
N ARG A 500 -16.37 -17.06 -0.39
CA ARG A 500 -16.33 -15.98 -1.38
C ARG A 500 -14.89 -15.67 -1.76
N SER A 501 -14.71 -15.18 -2.97
CA SER A 501 -13.46 -14.57 -3.46
C SER A 501 -13.41 -13.06 -3.19
N LEU A 502 -12.23 -12.47 -3.30
CA LEU A 502 -12.06 -11.04 -3.47
C LEU A 502 -12.26 -10.66 -4.95
N VAL A 503 -13.08 -9.65 -5.21
CA VAL A 503 -13.30 -9.05 -6.54
C VAL A 503 -13.20 -7.52 -6.45
N PRO A 504 -12.83 -6.81 -7.54
CA PRO A 504 -12.80 -5.36 -7.55
C PRO A 504 -14.15 -4.73 -7.21
N VAL A 505 -14.12 -3.61 -6.47
CA VAL A 505 -15.30 -2.75 -6.29
C VAL A 505 -15.71 -2.14 -7.64
N ASP A 506 -14.73 -1.74 -8.44
CA ASP A 506 -14.91 -1.22 -9.79
C ASP A 506 -13.73 -1.69 -10.66
N GLU A 507 -13.99 -2.62 -11.58
CA GLU A 507 -12.99 -3.18 -12.50
C GLU A 507 -12.38 -2.14 -13.46
N SER A 508 -13.07 -1.01 -13.67
CA SER A 508 -12.59 0.10 -14.50
C SER A 508 -11.74 1.11 -13.73
N SER A 509 -11.66 0.96 -12.41
CA SER A 509 -10.90 1.87 -11.55
C SER A 509 -9.40 1.74 -11.73
N ALA A 510 -8.70 2.88 -11.67
CA ALA A 510 -7.24 2.95 -11.59
C ALA A 510 -6.73 2.93 -10.14
N ALA A 511 -7.57 2.54 -9.18
CA ALA A 511 -7.18 2.38 -7.79
C ALA A 511 -6.15 1.25 -7.60
N ASP A 512 -5.38 1.35 -6.52
CA ASP A 512 -4.26 0.44 -6.21
C ASP A 512 -4.78 -0.90 -5.65
N PRO A 513 -4.56 -2.02 -6.36
CA PRO A 513 -5.04 -3.34 -5.93
C PRO A 513 -4.24 -3.92 -4.75
N SER A 514 -3.20 -3.25 -4.26
CA SER A 514 -2.56 -3.57 -2.97
C SER A 514 -3.34 -3.06 -1.74
N GLN A 515 -4.40 -2.26 -1.96
CA GLN A 515 -5.19 -1.65 -0.90
C GLN A 515 -6.54 -2.36 -0.74
N ALA A 516 -6.95 -2.62 0.51
CA ALA A 516 -8.23 -3.28 0.82
C ALA A 516 -9.45 -2.58 0.18
N ALA A 517 -9.41 -1.25 0.05
CA ALA A 517 -10.51 -0.46 -0.54
C ALA A 517 -10.75 -0.75 -2.04
N TYR A 518 -9.81 -1.40 -2.72
CA TYR A 518 -9.99 -1.87 -4.10
C TYR A 518 -10.95 -3.07 -4.16
N TRP A 519 -11.05 -3.83 -3.07
CA TRP A 519 -11.68 -5.15 -3.06
C TRP A 519 -13.01 -5.16 -2.30
N ARG A 520 -13.91 -6.03 -2.73
CA ARG A 520 -15.11 -6.48 -2.02
C ARG A 520 -15.20 -8.01 -2.11
N ALA A 521 -16.04 -8.62 -1.30
CA ALA A 521 -16.40 -10.03 -1.51
C ALA A 521 -17.23 -10.19 -2.79
N SER A 522 -17.03 -11.29 -3.52
CA SER A 522 -17.88 -11.69 -4.65
C SER A 522 -19.33 -11.86 -4.22
N LEU A 523 -20.28 -11.74 -5.16
CA LEU A 523 -21.72 -11.77 -4.86
C LEU A 523 -22.25 -13.16 -4.53
N VAL A 524 -21.55 -14.23 -4.93
CA VAL A 524 -21.93 -15.62 -4.65
C VAL A 524 -20.77 -16.42 -4.05
N PRO A 525 -21.05 -17.38 -3.14
CA PRO A 525 -20.05 -18.37 -2.76
C PRO A 525 -19.54 -19.15 -3.98
N GLY A 526 -18.25 -19.44 -4.02
CA GLY A 526 -17.54 -20.02 -5.14
C GLY A 526 -17.04 -19.00 -6.15
N GLY A 527 -17.40 -17.72 -6.02
CA GLY A 527 -16.93 -16.68 -6.94
C GLY A 527 -17.57 -16.75 -8.33
N SER A 528 -16.97 -16.07 -9.30
CA SER A 528 -17.49 -15.93 -10.67
C SER A 528 -16.47 -16.27 -11.77
N PRO A 529 -15.62 -17.30 -11.65
CA PRO A 529 -14.52 -17.49 -12.59
C PRO A 529 -15.00 -17.64 -14.04
N GLY A 530 -14.34 -16.93 -14.93
CA GLY A 530 -14.60 -16.84 -16.36
C GLY A 530 -15.69 -15.83 -16.75
N ARG A 531 -16.20 -15.01 -15.83
CA ARG A 531 -17.24 -13.99 -16.10
C ARG A 531 -17.23 -12.85 -15.06
N ASP A 532 -17.93 -11.77 -15.38
CA ASP A 532 -18.12 -10.63 -14.47
C ASP A 532 -18.92 -11.03 -13.21
N ASP A 533 -18.53 -10.49 -12.04
CA ASP A 533 -19.25 -10.65 -10.77
C ASP A 533 -20.43 -9.65 -10.68
N VAL A 534 -21.51 -9.96 -11.41
CA VAL A 534 -22.77 -9.19 -11.43
C VAL A 534 -23.90 -9.90 -10.68
N GLU A 535 -24.84 -9.12 -10.15
CA GLU A 535 -25.98 -9.62 -9.36
C GLU A 535 -26.84 -10.59 -10.19
N LEU A 536 -26.89 -11.86 -9.77
CA LEU A 536 -27.79 -12.86 -10.32
C LEU A 536 -29.14 -12.78 -9.56
N PRO A 537 -30.30 -13.03 -10.22
CA PRO A 537 -31.60 -13.04 -9.53
C PRO A 537 -31.58 -13.98 -8.32
N SER A 538 -32.14 -13.55 -7.20
CA SER A 538 -32.12 -14.30 -5.93
C SER A 538 -33.04 -15.53 -5.92
N GLY A 539 -33.82 -15.70 -6.98
CA GLY A 539 -34.82 -16.75 -7.15
C GLY A 539 -36.03 -16.60 -6.24
N GLY A 540 -36.33 -15.39 -5.76
CA GLY A 540 -37.42 -15.15 -4.82
C GLY A 540 -38.80 -15.46 -5.43
N GLN A 541 -39.47 -16.49 -4.92
CA GLN A 541 -40.80 -16.93 -5.34
C GLN A 541 -41.76 -17.00 -4.15
N ILE A 542 -43.05 -16.80 -4.40
CA ILE A 542 -44.12 -17.16 -3.44
C ILE A 542 -44.66 -18.51 -3.88
N PRO A 543 -44.48 -19.61 -3.13
CA PRO A 543 -44.98 -20.92 -3.57
C PRO A 543 -46.51 -20.89 -3.75
N GLY A 544 -46.96 -21.35 -4.91
CA GLY A 544 -48.37 -21.28 -5.33
C GLY A 544 -48.78 -20.04 -6.11
N ASP A 545 -47.89 -19.05 -6.29
CA ASP A 545 -48.07 -17.88 -7.18
C ASP A 545 -47.46 -18.21 -8.56
N LEU A 546 -48.27 -18.84 -9.42
CA LEU A 546 -47.84 -19.32 -10.72
C LEU A 546 -47.68 -18.16 -11.71
N ASN A 547 -48.58 -17.17 -11.63
CA ASN A 547 -48.59 -16.05 -12.58
C ASN A 547 -47.60 -14.92 -12.21
N GLN A 548 -46.92 -15.06 -11.08
CA GLN A 548 -45.91 -14.14 -10.54
C GLN A 548 -46.46 -12.73 -10.27
N ASP A 549 -47.71 -12.61 -9.82
CA ASP A 549 -48.33 -11.32 -9.51
C ASP A 549 -48.21 -10.88 -8.05
N GLY A 550 -47.53 -11.70 -7.23
CA GLY A 550 -47.27 -11.47 -5.81
C GLY A 550 -48.41 -11.93 -4.90
N LYS A 551 -49.39 -12.67 -5.42
CA LYS A 551 -50.53 -13.18 -4.66
C LYS A 551 -50.80 -14.63 -5.02
N ILE A 552 -51.31 -15.38 -4.05
CA ILE A 552 -51.92 -16.68 -4.29
C ILE A 552 -53.42 -16.44 -4.41
N ASP A 553 -53.98 -16.55 -5.61
CA ASP A 553 -55.39 -16.38 -5.89
C ASP A 553 -55.93 -17.35 -6.97
N ILE A 554 -57.16 -17.13 -7.43
CA ILE A 554 -57.83 -18.05 -8.36
C ILE A 554 -57.11 -18.12 -9.71
N ALA A 555 -56.37 -17.09 -10.10
CA ALA A 555 -55.59 -17.05 -11.33
C ALA A 555 -54.50 -18.11 -11.34
N ASP A 556 -53.91 -18.44 -10.19
CA ASP A 556 -52.88 -19.48 -10.07
C ASP A 556 -53.44 -20.88 -10.28
N ALA A 557 -54.60 -21.17 -9.67
CA ALA A 557 -55.30 -22.43 -9.88
C ALA A 557 -55.76 -22.59 -11.32
N ILE A 558 -56.25 -21.51 -11.96
CA ILE A 558 -56.56 -21.49 -13.39
C ILE A 558 -55.27 -21.69 -14.21
N GLY A 559 -54.15 -21.14 -13.73
CA GLY A 559 -52.82 -21.33 -14.27
C GLY A 559 -52.45 -22.80 -14.36
N VAL A 560 -52.47 -23.51 -13.22
CA VAL A 560 -52.14 -24.95 -13.15
C VAL A 560 -53.04 -25.76 -14.08
N LEU A 561 -54.35 -25.48 -14.11
CA LEU A 561 -55.29 -26.14 -15.02
C LEU A 561 -55.02 -25.81 -16.50
N GLY A 562 -54.63 -24.57 -16.79
CA GLY A 562 -54.26 -24.10 -18.12
C GLY A 562 -53.00 -24.78 -18.65
N TYR A 563 -52.02 -25.02 -17.79
CA TYR A 563 -50.83 -25.82 -18.08
C TYR A 563 -51.20 -27.29 -18.33
N LEU A 564 -52.02 -27.90 -17.46
CA LEU A 564 -52.37 -29.32 -17.56
C LEU A 564 -53.29 -29.67 -18.75
N PHE A 565 -54.22 -28.78 -19.10
CA PHE A 565 -55.32 -29.10 -20.03
C PHE A 565 -55.51 -28.08 -21.16
N GLY A 566 -54.97 -26.87 -21.02
CA GLY A 566 -55.37 -25.73 -21.84
C GLY A 566 -54.46 -25.41 -23.03
N GLY A 567 -53.24 -25.93 -23.07
CA GLY A 567 -52.24 -25.60 -24.11
C GLY A 567 -52.01 -24.09 -24.29
N LYS A 568 -52.23 -23.30 -23.23
CA LYS A 568 -52.36 -21.82 -23.25
C LYS A 568 -51.45 -21.10 -22.24
N ILE A 569 -50.59 -21.81 -21.52
CA ILE A 569 -49.50 -21.19 -20.76
C ILE A 569 -48.23 -21.51 -21.50
N ASP A 570 -47.66 -20.49 -22.12
CA ASP A 570 -46.49 -20.63 -22.98
C ASP A 570 -45.17 -20.72 -22.17
N THR A 571 -45.18 -20.37 -20.87
CA THR A 571 -44.01 -20.47 -19.99
C THR A 571 -44.38 -20.66 -18.51
N LEU A 572 -43.90 -21.74 -17.89
CA LEU A 572 -43.80 -21.88 -16.43
C LEU A 572 -42.79 -20.87 -15.81
N PRO A 573 -42.94 -20.48 -14.53
CA PRO A 573 -42.18 -19.38 -13.92
C PRO A 573 -40.67 -19.63 -13.80
N CYS A 574 -40.25 -20.90 -13.72
CA CYS A 574 -38.84 -21.27 -13.55
C CYS A 574 -38.29 -22.01 -14.76
N GLU A 575 -36.96 -22.12 -14.85
CA GLU A 575 -36.25 -23.04 -15.75
C GLU A 575 -36.62 -22.92 -17.26
N GLY A 576 -36.96 -21.70 -17.71
CA GLY A 576 -37.25 -21.44 -19.13
C GLY A 576 -38.61 -21.96 -19.63
N GLY A 577 -39.49 -22.41 -18.72
CA GLY A 577 -40.92 -22.42 -18.92
C GLY A 577 -41.57 -23.59 -19.68
N THR A 578 -40.84 -24.66 -20.02
CA THR A 578 -41.38 -25.70 -20.93
C THR A 578 -41.66 -27.07 -20.31
N ALA A 579 -41.15 -27.34 -19.10
CA ALA A 579 -41.44 -28.55 -18.31
C ALA A 579 -41.20 -28.29 -16.81
N PRO A 580 -41.82 -29.05 -15.88
CA PRO A 580 -41.54 -28.89 -14.46
C PRO A 580 -40.18 -29.52 -14.15
N GLY A 581 -39.13 -28.70 -14.05
CA GLY A 581 -37.92 -29.05 -13.33
C GLY A 581 -38.07 -28.77 -11.83
N GLU A 582 -36.96 -28.82 -11.09
CA GLU A 582 -36.95 -28.75 -9.63
C GLU A 582 -37.55 -27.43 -9.11
N GLY A 583 -37.25 -26.30 -9.75
CA GLY A 583 -37.78 -24.99 -9.35
C GLY A 583 -39.28 -24.86 -9.60
N ASN A 584 -39.75 -25.32 -10.77
CA ASN A 584 -41.18 -25.33 -11.09
C ASN A 584 -41.97 -26.30 -10.21
N LEU A 585 -41.39 -27.45 -9.83
CA LEU A 585 -42.02 -28.36 -8.89
C LEU A 585 -42.26 -27.68 -7.53
N ILE A 586 -41.28 -26.93 -7.02
CA ILE A 586 -41.40 -26.20 -5.74
C ILE A 586 -42.52 -25.15 -5.78
N VAL A 587 -42.74 -24.49 -6.92
CA VAL A 587 -43.75 -23.43 -7.06
C VAL A 587 -45.16 -23.99 -7.34
N LEU A 588 -45.27 -25.14 -8.01
CA LEU A 588 -46.53 -25.66 -8.57
C LEU A 588 -47.13 -26.84 -7.80
N ASP A 589 -46.32 -27.63 -7.09
CA ASP A 589 -46.77 -28.76 -6.25
C ASP A 589 -47.36 -28.24 -4.94
N PHE A 590 -48.62 -27.80 -5.05
CA PHE A 590 -49.34 -27.16 -3.96
C PHE A 590 -49.55 -28.12 -2.78
N ASN A 591 -49.78 -29.41 -3.09
CA ASN A 591 -50.14 -30.40 -2.08
C ASN A 591 -48.93 -31.16 -1.49
N GLY A 592 -47.76 -31.06 -2.12
CA GLY A 592 -46.49 -31.65 -1.70
C GLY A 592 -46.33 -33.15 -2.02
N ASP A 593 -47.02 -33.66 -3.05
CA ASP A 593 -46.98 -35.08 -3.45
C ASP A 593 -45.91 -35.40 -4.52
N ALA A 594 -45.07 -34.41 -4.82
CA ALA A 594 -43.99 -34.42 -5.80
C ALA A 594 -44.47 -34.58 -7.25
N ARG A 595 -45.72 -34.20 -7.55
CA ARG A 595 -46.27 -34.14 -8.91
C ARG A 595 -46.99 -32.81 -9.11
N VAL A 596 -47.06 -32.38 -10.36
CA VAL A 596 -47.94 -31.27 -10.77
C VAL A 596 -49.08 -31.89 -11.55
N ASP A 597 -50.23 -32.01 -10.90
CA ASP A 597 -51.45 -32.54 -11.49
C ASP A 597 -52.71 -31.79 -11.02
N ILE A 598 -53.90 -32.31 -11.37
CA ILE A 598 -55.16 -31.63 -11.08
C ILE A 598 -55.39 -31.44 -9.56
N SER A 599 -54.76 -32.27 -8.73
CA SER A 599 -54.88 -32.18 -7.28
C SER A 599 -54.24 -30.92 -6.71
N ASP A 600 -53.22 -30.35 -7.35
CA ASP A 600 -52.58 -29.08 -6.93
C ASP A 600 -53.50 -27.88 -7.16
N ALA A 601 -54.15 -27.83 -8.32
CA ALA A 601 -55.18 -26.82 -8.58
C ALA A 601 -56.34 -26.94 -7.59
N ILE A 602 -56.75 -28.17 -7.25
CA ILE A 602 -57.79 -28.41 -6.24
C ILE A 602 -57.31 -27.98 -4.85
N ALA A 603 -56.07 -28.26 -4.48
CA ALA A 603 -55.49 -27.87 -3.20
C ALA A 603 -55.41 -26.34 -3.06
N SER A 604 -54.95 -25.65 -4.09
CA SER A 604 -54.96 -24.18 -4.17
C SER A 604 -56.38 -23.60 -4.01
N LEU A 605 -57.37 -24.13 -4.74
CA LEU A 605 -58.77 -23.68 -4.58
C LEU A 605 -59.34 -23.96 -3.19
N ARG A 606 -58.96 -25.09 -2.57
CA ARG A 606 -59.37 -25.40 -1.20
C ARG A 606 -58.73 -24.46 -0.18
N PHE A 607 -57.46 -24.11 -0.36
CA PHE A 607 -56.79 -23.09 0.44
C PHE A 607 -57.54 -21.75 0.37
N LEU A 608 -57.87 -21.29 -0.84
CA LEU A 608 -58.51 -20.00 -1.09
C LEU A 608 -59.96 -19.91 -0.58
N PHE A 609 -60.76 -20.96 -0.77
CA PHE A 609 -62.22 -20.88 -0.61
C PHE A 609 -62.80 -21.81 0.46
N ALA A 610 -62.04 -22.79 0.94
CA ALA A 610 -62.55 -23.84 1.83
C ALA A 610 -61.67 -24.05 3.09
N HIS A 611 -60.82 -23.09 3.43
CA HIS A 611 -59.90 -23.16 4.57
C HIS A 611 -59.02 -24.43 4.55
N GLY A 612 -58.59 -24.85 3.36
CA GLY A 612 -57.60 -25.90 3.17
C GLY A 612 -56.22 -25.50 3.68
N PRO A 613 -55.27 -26.45 3.78
CA PRO A 613 -53.89 -26.15 4.14
C PRO A 613 -53.24 -25.21 3.12
N ALA A 614 -52.26 -24.42 3.57
CA ALA A 614 -51.40 -23.61 2.70
C ALA A 614 -50.50 -24.49 1.82
N HIS A 615 -49.87 -23.88 0.81
CA HIS A 615 -48.90 -24.55 -0.06
C HIS A 615 -47.85 -25.31 0.75
N ALA A 616 -47.40 -26.48 0.27
CA ALA A 616 -46.47 -27.36 0.99
C ALA A 616 -45.15 -26.67 1.40
N HIS A 617 -44.68 -25.73 0.58
CA HIS A 617 -43.51 -24.89 0.81
C HIS A 617 -43.80 -23.55 1.54
N GLY A 618 -45.02 -23.36 2.04
CA GLY A 618 -45.46 -22.11 2.68
C GLY A 618 -45.92 -21.05 1.68
N THR A 619 -46.35 -19.89 2.19
CA THR A 619 -46.91 -18.78 1.39
C THR A 619 -46.11 -17.48 1.53
N ALA A 620 -44.91 -17.56 2.11
CA ALA A 620 -43.99 -16.43 2.21
C ALA A 620 -43.03 -16.46 1.01
N CYS A 621 -42.40 -15.32 0.72
CA CYS A 621 -41.33 -15.29 -0.26
C CYS A 621 -40.18 -16.21 0.18
N THR A 622 -39.67 -17.01 -0.75
CA THR A 622 -38.57 -17.94 -0.51
C THR A 622 -37.67 -18.04 -1.72
N SER A 623 -36.39 -18.33 -1.52
CA SER A 623 -35.43 -18.50 -2.62
C SER A 623 -35.61 -19.88 -3.26
N VAL A 624 -35.92 -19.88 -4.56
CA VAL A 624 -36.10 -21.09 -5.37
C VAL A 624 -35.06 -21.07 -6.50
N PRO A 625 -34.07 -21.98 -6.49
CA PRO A 625 -33.05 -22.06 -7.53
C PRO A 625 -33.64 -22.25 -8.93
N GLY A 626 -33.08 -21.56 -9.93
CA GLY A 626 -33.52 -21.67 -11.33
C GLY A 626 -34.78 -20.86 -11.67
N CYS A 627 -35.30 -20.06 -10.73
CA CYS A 627 -36.39 -19.11 -10.94
C CYS A 627 -35.88 -17.66 -11.03
N PRO A 628 -36.62 -16.76 -11.73
CA PRO A 628 -36.42 -15.31 -11.60
C PRO A 628 -36.91 -14.81 -10.23
N ASP A 629 -36.74 -13.52 -9.93
CA ASP A 629 -37.35 -12.89 -8.74
C ASP A 629 -38.78 -12.41 -9.04
N ALA A 630 -39.77 -12.97 -8.33
CA ALA A 630 -41.14 -12.47 -8.21
C ALA A 630 -41.37 -11.72 -6.87
N CYS A 631 -40.49 -11.93 -5.89
CA CYS A 631 -40.50 -11.27 -4.59
C CYS A 631 -39.08 -11.22 -3.99
N VAL A 632 -38.90 -10.54 -2.85
CA VAL A 632 -37.63 -10.50 -2.10
C VAL A 632 -37.76 -11.39 -0.86
N PRO A 633 -36.97 -12.49 -0.74
CA PRO A 633 -37.06 -13.46 0.37
C PRO A 633 -36.78 -12.90 1.77
#